data_AF-A0A0F7HJ63-F1
#
_entry.id   AF-A0A0F7HJ63-F1
#
_cell.length_a   1.000
_cell.length_b   1.000
_cell.length_c   1.000
_cell.angle_alpha   90.00
_cell.angle_beta   90.00
_cell.angle_gamma   90.00
#
_symmetry.space_group_name_H-M   'P 1'
#
loop_
_entity.id
_entity.type
_entity.pdbx_description
1 polymer ?
#
loop_
_entity_poly.entity_id
_entity_poly.type
_entity_poly.pdbx_seq_one_letter_code
_entity_poly.pdbx_strand_id
1 'polypeptide(L)'
;MTKSIEQRIQDIVDNKTNEKAFIDYKMIEYDLSSKKKWEVVKDVIAMLNSEEAYGEDKFIIFGVVDATLYIKGLENKMTDDSEYQHLFEFIKPRPRIETGEVVLRKKRLGYVFIKKDNNERPYTVKQDNEKYCEGTSFIRKGSINLSLDEETREKLTLEKYISNPSWVDNVYQNILNQNKINSEMNYKNEDFEGNAKINPSNNNGKFTFGKRMYEFNIKFDVANNNVARIYNDYQLQVSRIKNCHNLFHNVEQLDFKKLDFSNRFRRYSTDDLAIVVNKMGKYALLVFKKIESESHGADSDIIEFKWKII
;
A
#
# COMPACT_ATOMS: atom_id res chain seq x y z
N MET A 1 6.83 -25.56 -21.48
CA MET A 1 5.89 -25.46 -22.62
C MET A 1 4.57 -24.95 -22.09
N THR A 2 4.04 -23.88 -22.66
CA THR A 2 2.72 -23.33 -22.31
C THR A 2 1.66 -24.29 -22.87
N LYS A 3 0.73 -24.78 -22.04
CA LYS A 3 -0.36 -25.67 -22.50
C LYS A 3 -1.24 -24.94 -23.52
N SER A 4 -1.69 -25.63 -24.57
CA SER A 4 -2.64 -25.07 -25.53
C SER A 4 -4.00 -24.79 -24.85
N ILE A 5 -4.82 -23.90 -25.40
CA ILE A 5 -6.17 -23.62 -24.87
C ILE A 5 -7.00 -24.91 -24.79
N GLU A 6 -6.92 -25.74 -25.83
CA GLU A 6 -7.58 -27.05 -25.87
C GLU A 6 -7.17 -27.95 -24.71
N GLN A 7 -5.87 -28.08 -24.43
CA GLN A 7 -5.38 -28.88 -23.29
C GLN A 7 -5.88 -28.34 -21.96
N ARG A 8 -5.96 -27.02 -21.82
CA ARG A 8 -6.42 -26.37 -20.58
C ARG A 8 -7.92 -26.58 -20.37
N ILE A 9 -8.73 -26.45 -21.42
CA ILE A 9 -10.17 -26.74 -21.34
C ILE A 9 -10.39 -28.22 -21.06
N GLN A 10 -9.62 -29.11 -21.70
CA GLN A 10 -9.66 -30.54 -21.42
C GLN A 10 -9.35 -30.85 -19.96
N ASP A 11 -8.29 -30.25 -19.39
CA ASP A 11 -7.95 -30.39 -17.97
C ASP A 11 -9.07 -29.89 -17.05
N ILE A 12 -9.67 -28.74 -17.35
CA ILE A 12 -10.76 -28.14 -16.56
C ILE A 12 -11.97 -29.09 -16.50
N VAL A 13 -12.36 -29.61 -17.67
CA VAL A 13 -13.53 -30.48 -17.84
C VAL A 13 -13.28 -31.89 -17.28
N ASP A 14 -12.11 -32.47 -17.50
CA ASP A 14 -11.76 -33.81 -17.01
C ASP A 14 -11.66 -33.87 -15.49
N ASN A 15 -11.06 -32.83 -14.89
CA ASN A 15 -10.95 -32.72 -13.44
C ASN A 15 -12.27 -32.33 -12.76
N LYS A 16 -13.35 -32.12 -13.53
CA LYS A 16 -14.65 -31.67 -13.02
C LYS A 16 -14.51 -30.47 -12.10
N THR A 17 -13.74 -29.48 -12.55
CA THR A 17 -13.47 -28.28 -11.74
C THR A 17 -14.77 -27.51 -11.55
N ASN A 18 -15.26 -27.40 -10.32
CA ASN A 18 -16.47 -26.64 -10.00
C ASN A 18 -16.33 -25.15 -10.38
N GLU A 19 -17.46 -24.49 -10.64
CA GLU A 19 -17.49 -23.04 -10.89
C GLU A 19 -16.88 -22.25 -9.73
N LYS A 20 -16.06 -21.27 -10.09
CA LYS A 20 -15.35 -20.37 -9.18
C LYS A 20 -15.13 -19.02 -9.86
N ALA A 21 -14.33 -18.16 -9.25
CA ALA A 21 -13.99 -16.85 -9.77
C ALA A 21 -13.35 -16.85 -11.18
N PHE A 22 -12.67 -17.93 -11.57
CA PHE A 22 -11.97 -18.05 -12.85
C PHE A 22 -12.65 -18.98 -13.87
N ILE A 23 -13.73 -19.69 -13.53
CA ILE A 23 -14.44 -20.60 -14.44
C ILE A 23 -15.96 -20.43 -14.28
N ASP A 24 -16.65 -20.34 -15.41
CA ASP A 24 -18.12 -20.35 -15.54
C ASP A 24 -18.52 -21.30 -16.67
N TYR A 25 -19.50 -22.17 -16.41
CA TYR A 25 -20.04 -23.10 -17.39
C TYR A 25 -21.42 -22.63 -17.84
N LYS A 26 -21.65 -22.69 -19.14
CA LYS A 26 -22.97 -22.43 -19.71
C LYS A 26 -23.36 -23.56 -20.65
N MET A 27 -24.60 -23.98 -20.56
CA MET A 27 -25.12 -25.08 -21.38
C MET A 27 -25.23 -24.70 -22.86
N ILE A 28 -25.58 -23.43 -23.13
CA ILE A 28 -25.74 -22.85 -24.45
C ILE A 28 -24.92 -21.56 -24.54
N GLU A 29 -24.59 -21.16 -25.77
CA GLU A 29 -23.98 -19.87 -26.05
C GLU A 29 -24.92 -18.70 -25.68
N TYR A 30 -24.35 -17.53 -25.44
CA TYR A 30 -25.12 -16.30 -25.32
C TYR A 30 -25.84 -15.96 -26.62
N ASP A 31 -27.06 -15.43 -26.48
CA ASP A 31 -27.79 -14.86 -27.60
C ASP A 31 -27.27 -13.45 -27.89
N LEU A 32 -26.35 -13.35 -28.86
CA LEU A 32 -25.75 -12.08 -29.28
C LEU A 32 -26.69 -11.21 -30.13
N SER A 33 -27.76 -11.80 -30.65
CA SER A 33 -28.72 -11.13 -31.53
C SER A 33 -29.77 -10.30 -30.79
N SER A 34 -29.92 -10.51 -29.48
CA SER A 34 -30.90 -9.81 -28.65
C SER A 34 -30.24 -8.93 -27.58
N LYS A 35 -31.07 -8.27 -26.76
CA LYS A 35 -30.60 -7.50 -25.59
C LYS A 35 -29.83 -8.36 -24.58
N LYS A 36 -29.90 -9.69 -24.67
CA LYS A 36 -29.15 -10.62 -23.81
C LYS A 36 -27.65 -10.62 -24.09
N LYS A 37 -27.19 -10.08 -25.22
CA LYS A 37 -25.76 -9.90 -25.54
C LYS A 37 -25.00 -9.14 -24.45
N TRP A 38 -25.68 -8.25 -23.74
CA TRP A 38 -25.08 -7.48 -22.64
C TRP A 38 -24.75 -8.34 -21.41
N GLU A 39 -25.32 -9.54 -21.25
CA GLU A 39 -24.88 -10.49 -20.20
C GLU A 39 -23.43 -10.94 -20.41
N VAL A 40 -22.96 -11.04 -21.65
CA VAL A 40 -21.54 -11.31 -21.95
C VAL A 40 -20.66 -10.23 -21.32
N VAL A 41 -21.02 -8.96 -21.57
CA VAL A 41 -20.26 -7.80 -21.07
C VAL A 41 -20.24 -7.79 -19.54
N LYS A 42 -21.39 -8.04 -18.91
CA LYS A 42 -21.50 -8.15 -17.45
C LYS A 42 -20.63 -9.26 -16.89
N ASP A 43 -20.74 -10.49 -17.42
CA ASP A 43 -20.01 -11.66 -16.92
C ASP A 43 -18.50 -11.49 -17.09
N VAL A 44 -18.06 -10.93 -18.23
CA VAL A 44 -16.66 -10.61 -18.49
C VAL A 44 -16.13 -9.53 -17.56
N ILE A 45 -16.86 -8.42 -17.36
CA ILE A 45 -16.47 -7.37 -16.40
C ILE A 45 -16.34 -7.96 -14.99
N ALA A 46 -17.31 -8.78 -14.58
CA ALA A 46 -17.31 -9.41 -13.26
C ALA A 46 -16.07 -10.30 -13.05
N MET A 47 -15.74 -11.13 -14.05
CA MET A 47 -14.53 -11.95 -14.03
C MET A 47 -13.25 -11.12 -14.02
N LEU A 48 -13.16 -10.08 -14.85
CA LEU A 48 -11.99 -9.19 -14.92
C LEU A 48 -11.71 -8.49 -13.59
N ASN A 49 -12.76 -8.12 -12.85
CA ASN A 49 -12.64 -7.46 -11.55
C ASN A 49 -12.56 -8.42 -10.36
N SER A 50 -12.62 -9.73 -10.58
CA SER A 50 -12.60 -10.69 -9.48
C SER A 50 -11.27 -10.66 -8.73
N GLU A 51 -11.34 -10.38 -7.43
CA GLU A 51 -10.18 -10.39 -6.53
C GLU A 51 -9.65 -11.82 -6.31
N GLU A 52 -10.56 -12.80 -6.23
CA GLU A 52 -10.25 -14.22 -5.98
C GLU A 52 -9.52 -14.89 -7.16
N ALA A 53 -9.59 -14.32 -8.35
CA ALA A 53 -8.95 -14.82 -9.57
C ALA A 53 -7.98 -13.80 -10.17
N TYR A 54 -7.39 -12.93 -9.34
CA TYR A 54 -6.38 -12.00 -9.81
C TYR A 54 -5.11 -12.73 -10.27
N GLY A 55 -4.53 -12.32 -11.41
CA GLY A 55 -3.37 -12.99 -12.01
C GLY A 55 -3.63 -14.38 -12.58
N GLU A 56 -4.89 -14.85 -12.55
CA GLU A 56 -5.32 -16.12 -13.11
C GLU A 56 -5.99 -15.92 -14.47
N ASP A 57 -5.80 -16.92 -15.33
CA ASP A 57 -6.49 -17.06 -16.60
C ASP A 57 -7.93 -17.54 -16.36
N LYS A 58 -8.91 -16.95 -17.05
CA LYS A 58 -10.33 -17.19 -16.77
C LYS A 58 -11.06 -17.70 -18.01
N PHE A 59 -12.08 -18.53 -17.78
CA PHE A 59 -12.82 -19.22 -18.83
C PHE A 59 -14.32 -19.12 -18.61
N ILE A 60 -15.05 -18.81 -19.69
CA ILE A 60 -16.47 -19.14 -19.82
C ILE A 60 -16.55 -20.26 -20.86
N ILE A 61 -17.08 -21.42 -20.48
CA ILE A 61 -17.11 -22.62 -21.34
C ILE A 61 -18.57 -22.95 -21.69
N PHE A 62 -18.85 -22.99 -22.99
CA PHE A 62 -20.18 -23.31 -23.51
C PHE A 62 -20.31 -24.81 -23.85
N GLY A 63 -21.53 -25.34 -23.75
CA GLY A 63 -21.84 -26.73 -24.07
C GLY A 63 -21.62 -27.72 -22.91
N VAL A 64 -21.50 -27.22 -21.69
CA VAL A 64 -21.35 -28.03 -20.46
C VAL A 64 -22.57 -27.81 -19.55
N VAL A 65 -23.12 -28.89 -19.02
CA VAL A 65 -24.22 -28.83 -18.05
C VAL A 65 -23.63 -28.56 -16.67
N ASP A 66 -23.83 -27.36 -16.14
CA ASP A 66 -23.26 -26.89 -14.87
C ASP A 66 -23.40 -27.91 -13.72
N ALA A 67 -24.63 -28.34 -13.42
CA ALA A 67 -24.90 -29.24 -12.28
C ALA A 67 -24.20 -30.63 -12.34
N THR A 68 -23.91 -31.14 -13.54
CA THR A 68 -23.33 -32.49 -13.72
C THR A 68 -21.93 -32.48 -14.34
N LEU A 69 -21.49 -31.31 -14.79
CA LEU A 69 -20.32 -31.08 -15.64
C LEU A 69 -20.27 -32.02 -16.86
N TYR A 70 -21.46 -32.40 -17.34
CA TYR A 70 -21.59 -33.25 -18.51
C TYR A 70 -21.41 -32.45 -19.81
N ILE A 71 -20.59 -32.96 -20.72
CA ILE A 71 -20.35 -32.38 -22.04
C ILE A 71 -21.56 -32.66 -22.96
N LYS A 72 -22.48 -31.70 -23.06
CA LYS A 72 -23.59 -31.74 -24.03
C LYS A 72 -23.08 -31.47 -25.45
N GLY A 73 -22.18 -30.48 -25.55
CA GLY A 73 -21.72 -29.87 -26.79
C GLY A 73 -22.70 -28.82 -27.33
N LEU A 74 -22.20 -27.93 -28.18
CA LEU A 74 -22.99 -26.97 -28.94
C LEU A 74 -23.65 -27.64 -30.14
N GLU A 75 -24.95 -27.40 -30.32
CA GLU A 75 -25.71 -27.89 -31.47
C GLU A 75 -25.26 -27.18 -32.75
N ASN A 76 -25.11 -25.86 -32.68
CA ASN A 76 -24.62 -25.00 -33.76
C ASN A 76 -23.14 -24.66 -33.59
N LYS A 77 -22.55 -24.08 -34.64
CA LYS A 77 -21.23 -23.43 -34.54
C LYS A 77 -21.37 -22.20 -33.64
N MET A 78 -20.38 -21.98 -32.77
CA MET A 78 -20.24 -20.77 -31.98
C MET A 78 -20.17 -19.56 -32.90
N THR A 79 -20.73 -18.45 -32.44
CA THR A 79 -20.65 -17.16 -33.12
C THR A 79 -19.20 -16.77 -33.36
N ASP A 80 -18.93 -16.12 -34.50
CA ASP A 80 -17.57 -15.76 -34.88
C ASP A 80 -16.95 -14.73 -33.91
N ASP A 81 -15.63 -14.80 -33.71
CA ASP A 81 -14.89 -13.99 -32.73
C ASP A 81 -15.11 -12.48 -32.92
N SER A 82 -15.28 -12.01 -34.17
CA SER A 82 -15.52 -10.60 -34.46
C SER A 82 -16.73 -10.02 -33.73
N GLU A 83 -17.82 -10.78 -33.59
CA GLU A 83 -19.01 -10.31 -32.88
C GLU A 83 -18.73 -10.14 -31.38
N TYR A 84 -17.99 -11.07 -30.79
CA TYR A 84 -17.52 -10.94 -29.40
C TYR A 84 -16.55 -9.77 -29.25
N GLN A 85 -15.62 -9.57 -30.18
CA GLN A 85 -14.69 -8.46 -30.12
C GLN A 85 -15.41 -7.10 -30.17
N HIS A 86 -16.49 -6.96 -30.95
CA HIS A 86 -17.33 -5.76 -30.94
C HIS A 86 -18.02 -5.54 -29.59
N LEU A 87 -18.46 -6.60 -28.90
CA LEU A 87 -19.03 -6.47 -27.55
C LEU A 87 -17.98 -6.03 -26.53
N PHE A 88 -16.76 -6.55 -26.64
CA PHE A 88 -15.67 -6.19 -25.71
C PHE A 88 -15.15 -4.76 -25.91
N GLU A 89 -15.47 -4.09 -27.03
CA GLU A 89 -15.23 -2.64 -27.20
C GLU A 89 -16.05 -1.77 -26.25
N PHE A 90 -17.16 -2.30 -25.71
CA PHE A 90 -17.97 -1.65 -24.68
C PHE A 90 -17.39 -1.79 -23.26
N ILE A 91 -16.18 -2.35 -23.11
CA ILE A 91 -15.49 -2.48 -21.83
C ILE A 91 -14.29 -1.53 -21.81
N LYS A 92 -14.17 -0.73 -20.73
CA LYS A 92 -13.00 0.12 -20.46
C LYS A 92 -12.35 -0.27 -19.12
N PRO A 93 -11.02 -0.42 -19.05
CA PRO A 93 -10.06 -0.48 -20.18
C PRO A 93 -10.35 -1.66 -21.13
N ARG A 94 -9.86 -1.62 -22.38
CA ARG A 94 -10.16 -2.67 -23.37
C ARG A 94 -9.46 -3.97 -22.97
N PRO A 95 -10.18 -5.05 -22.62
CA PRO A 95 -9.54 -6.29 -22.18
C PRO A 95 -9.00 -7.09 -23.37
N ARG A 96 -8.01 -7.95 -23.10
CA ARG A 96 -7.45 -8.95 -24.01
C ARG A 96 -8.17 -10.28 -23.80
N ILE A 97 -9.03 -10.64 -24.74
CA ILE A 97 -9.91 -11.82 -24.68
C ILE A 97 -9.85 -12.53 -26.03
N GLU A 98 -9.78 -13.86 -25.98
CA GLU A 98 -9.86 -14.73 -27.15
C GLU A 98 -11.12 -15.58 -27.07
N THR A 99 -11.82 -15.77 -28.19
CA THR A 99 -12.96 -16.68 -28.27
C THR A 99 -12.73 -17.74 -29.34
N GLY A 100 -13.46 -18.85 -29.27
CA GLY A 100 -13.34 -19.90 -30.26
C GLY A 100 -13.99 -21.21 -29.85
N GLU A 101 -13.71 -22.26 -30.61
CA GLU A 101 -14.24 -23.60 -30.38
C GLU A 101 -13.12 -24.62 -30.19
N VAL A 102 -13.40 -25.65 -29.40
CA VAL A 102 -12.58 -26.84 -29.26
C VAL A 102 -13.43 -28.09 -29.42
N VAL A 103 -12.85 -29.17 -29.97
CA VAL A 103 -13.56 -30.45 -30.16
C VAL A 103 -13.07 -31.44 -29.12
N LEU A 104 -13.85 -31.64 -28.06
CA LEU A 104 -13.53 -32.62 -27.01
C LEU A 104 -14.48 -33.80 -27.10
N ARG A 105 -13.95 -35.03 -27.15
CA ARG A 105 -14.74 -36.27 -27.19
C ARG A 105 -15.85 -36.27 -28.27
N LYS A 106 -15.52 -35.76 -29.47
CA LYS A 106 -16.45 -35.57 -30.62
C LYS A 106 -17.59 -34.58 -30.39
N LYS A 107 -17.51 -33.74 -29.35
CA LYS A 107 -18.45 -32.66 -29.05
C LYS A 107 -17.73 -31.32 -29.21
N ARG A 108 -18.40 -30.36 -29.85
CA ARG A 108 -17.91 -28.98 -29.94
C ARG A 108 -18.23 -28.23 -28.65
N LEU A 109 -17.23 -27.62 -28.05
CA LEU A 109 -17.39 -26.68 -26.94
C LEU A 109 -16.91 -25.30 -27.41
N GLY A 110 -17.68 -24.28 -27.09
CA GLY A 110 -17.26 -22.89 -27.29
C GLY A 110 -16.56 -22.36 -26.04
N TYR A 111 -15.72 -21.34 -26.18
CA TYR A 111 -15.08 -20.70 -25.04
C TYR A 111 -14.92 -19.19 -25.21
N VAL A 112 -14.95 -18.49 -24.07
CA VAL A 112 -14.39 -17.14 -23.89
C VAL A 112 -13.21 -17.26 -22.94
N PHE A 113 -12.01 -16.94 -23.43
CA PHE A 113 -10.76 -17.02 -22.69
C PHE A 113 -10.26 -15.61 -22.34
N ILE A 114 -10.29 -15.28 -21.05
CA ILE A 114 -9.82 -14.01 -20.52
C ILE A 114 -8.40 -14.19 -20.01
N LYS A 115 -7.44 -13.53 -20.65
CA LYS A 115 -6.02 -13.64 -20.27
C LYS A 115 -5.77 -13.05 -18.88
N LYS A 116 -4.86 -13.67 -18.14
CA LYS A 116 -4.41 -13.19 -16.84
C LYS A 116 -3.74 -11.81 -16.85
N ASP A 117 -3.19 -11.39 -18.00
CA ASP A 117 -2.44 -10.13 -18.14
C ASP A 117 -3.35 -8.88 -18.17
N ASN A 118 -4.66 -9.06 -18.00
CA ASN A 118 -5.63 -7.98 -17.87
C ASN A 118 -5.56 -7.34 -16.47
N ASN A 119 -4.61 -6.42 -16.30
CA ASN A 119 -4.27 -5.84 -14.99
C ASN A 119 -4.82 -4.43 -14.75
N GLU A 120 -5.57 -3.86 -15.70
CA GLU A 120 -5.98 -2.46 -15.65
C GLU A 120 -7.30 -2.22 -14.91
N ARG A 121 -7.54 -2.97 -13.83
CA ARG A 121 -8.76 -2.86 -13.00
C ARG A 121 -8.91 -1.44 -12.40
N PRO A 122 -10.13 -0.97 -12.12
CA PRO A 122 -11.39 -1.64 -12.38
C PRO A 122 -11.82 -1.54 -13.85
N TYR A 123 -12.38 -2.63 -14.37
CA TYR A 123 -13.06 -2.68 -15.67
C TYR A 123 -14.52 -2.24 -15.51
N THR A 124 -15.01 -1.42 -16.44
CA THR A 124 -16.36 -0.83 -16.41
C THR A 124 -16.96 -0.79 -17.81
N VAL A 125 -18.28 -0.56 -17.89
CA VAL A 125 -18.96 -0.28 -19.16
C VAL A 125 -18.47 1.07 -19.71
N LYS A 126 -18.00 1.06 -20.96
CA LYS A 126 -17.37 2.21 -21.62
C LYS A 126 -18.36 3.30 -22.03
N GLN A 127 -19.54 2.91 -22.48
CA GLN A 127 -20.58 3.80 -22.97
C GLN A 127 -21.96 3.18 -22.72
N ASP A 128 -22.99 4.02 -22.64
CA ASP A 128 -24.36 3.58 -22.47
C ASP A 128 -24.76 2.55 -23.53
N ASN A 129 -25.52 1.55 -23.08
CA ASN A 129 -26.17 0.59 -23.94
C ASN A 129 -27.60 0.32 -23.45
N GLU A 130 -28.31 -0.56 -24.15
CA GLU A 130 -29.71 -0.84 -23.87
C GLU A 130 -29.98 -1.40 -22.46
N LYS A 131 -28.94 -1.87 -21.75
CA LYS A 131 -29.06 -2.50 -20.43
C LYS A 131 -28.26 -1.80 -19.33
N TYR A 132 -27.13 -1.19 -19.64
CA TYR A 132 -26.21 -0.61 -18.65
C TYR A 132 -25.76 0.79 -19.06
N CYS A 133 -25.66 1.68 -18.08
CA CYS A 133 -25.08 3.01 -18.26
C CYS A 133 -23.54 2.94 -18.21
N GLU A 134 -22.88 3.95 -18.78
CA GLU A 134 -21.45 4.18 -18.67
C GLU A 134 -21.00 4.16 -17.20
N GLY A 135 -19.86 3.53 -16.94
CA GLY A 135 -19.28 3.43 -15.59
C GLY A 135 -19.90 2.35 -14.71
N THR A 136 -20.96 1.67 -15.16
CA THR A 136 -21.48 0.46 -14.50
C THR A 136 -20.38 -0.58 -14.43
N SER A 137 -20.25 -1.26 -13.30
CA SER A 137 -19.21 -2.27 -13.08
C SER A 137 -19.73 -3.39 -12.21
N PHE A 138 -19.11 -4.56 -12.37
CA PHE A 138 -19.48 -5.80 -11.71
C PHE A 138 -18.24 -6.49 -11.17
N ILE A 139 -18.43 -7.35 -10.18
CA ILE A 139 -17.39 -8.19 -9.59
C ILE A 139 -17.91 -9.61 -9.39
N ARG A 140 -17.08 -10.61 -9.70
CA ARG A 140 -17.35 -12.00 -9.40
C ARG A 140 -16.72 -12.39 -8.06
N LYS A 141 -17.53 -12.94 -7.15
CA LYS A 141 -17.11 -13.52 -5.86
C LYS A 141 -17.60 -14.97 -5.82
N GLY A 142 -16.70 -15.95 -5.81
CA GLY A 142 -17.03 -17.35 -6.05
C GLY A 142 -17.66 -17.55 -7.44
N SER A 143 -18.88 -18.13 -7.49
CA SER A 143 -19.64 -18.37 -8.72
C SER A 143 -20.72 -17.31 -9.01
N ILE A 144 -20.80 -16.24 -8.21
CA ILE A 144 -21.84 -15.20 -8.36
C ILE A 144 -21.28 -13.86 -8.85
N ASN A 145 -22.07 -13.17 -9.67
CA ASN A 145 -21.75 -11.83 -10.18
C ASN A 145 -22.57 -10.79 -9.41
N LEU A 146 -21.89 -9.80 -8.84
CA LEU A 146 -22.46 -8.72 -8.03
C LEU A 146 -22.16 -7.36 -8.68
N SER A 147 -22.94 -6.33 -8.34
CA SER A 147 -22.56 -4.94 -8.65
C SER A 147 -21.30 -4.58 -7.88
N LEU A 148 -20.37 -3.86 -8.51
CA LEU A 148 -19.18 -3.37 -7.84
C LEU A 148 -19.56 -2.17 -6.96
N ASP A 149 -19.39 -2.29 -5.64
CA ASP A 149 -19.55 -1.20 -4.69
C ASP A 149 -18.37 -0.21 -4.73
N GLU A 150 -18.57 0.99 -4.16
CA GLU A 150 -17.59 2.07 -4.24
C GLU A 150 -16.31 1.77 -3.44
N GLU A 151 -16.42 1.12 -2.28
CA GLU A 151 -15.27 0.73 -1.46
C GLU A 151 -14.35 -0.24 -2.23
N THR A 152 -14.93 -1.26 -2.87
CA THR A 152 -14.19 -2.21 -3.69
C THR A 152 -13.61 -1.54 -4.93
N ARG A 153 -14.33 -0.57 -5.53
CA ARG A 153 -13.85 0.20 -6.68
C ARG A 153 -12.61 1.03 -6.33
N GLU A 154 -12.62 1.73 -5.20
CA GLU A 154 -11.48 2.49 -4.70
C GLU A 154 -10.28 1.56 -4.48
N LYS A 155 -10.49 0.41 -3.83
CA LYS A 155 -9.45 -0.60 -3.61
C LYS A 155 -8.81 -1.07 -4.92
N LEU A 156 -9.60 -1.49 -5.90
CA LEU A 156 -9.09 -1.95 -7.20
C LEU A 156 -8.33 -0.85 -7.94
N THR A 157 -8.79 0.40 -7.81
CA THR A 157 -8.13 1.56 -8.40
C THR A 157 -6.75 1.80 -7.78
N LEU A 158 -6.63 1.71 -6.45
CA LEU A 158 -5.35 1.82 -5.75
C LEU A 158 -4.37 0.71 -6.16
N GLU A 159 -4.83 -0.53 -6.28
CA GLU A 159 -3.99 -1.66 -6.74
C GLU A 159 -3.41 -1.44 -8.14
N LYS A 160 -4.14 -0.80 -9.05
CA LYS A 160 -3.65 -0.41 -10.38
C LYS A 160 -2.48 0.58 -10.29
N TYR A 161 -2.54 1.55 -9.38
CA TYR A 161 -1.45 2.53 -9.20
C TYR A 161 -0.22 1.89 -8.54
N ILE A 162 -0.41 0.97 -7.59
CA ILE A 162 0.70 0.25 -6.94
C ILE A 162 1.43 -0.67 -7.93
N SER A 163 0.69 -1.35 -8.81
CA SER A 163 1.24 -2.32 -9.78
C SER A 163 1.91 -1.67 -11.00
N ASN A 164 1.74 -0.37 -11.21
CA ASN A 164 2.32 0.36 -12.34
C ASN A 164 3.10 1.59 -11.86
N PRO A 165 4.20 1.42 -11.11
CA PRO A 165 4.96 2.54 -10.58
C PRO A 165 5.60 3.31 -11.73
N SER A 166 5.23 4.59 -11.87
CA SER A 166 5.87 5.49 -12.81
C SER A 166 7.36 5.66 -12.45
N TRP A 167 8.17 6.16 -13.38
CA TRP A 167 9.57 6.51 -13.09
C TRP A 167 9.67 7.53 -11.94
N VAL A 168 8.67 8.42 -11.80
CA VAL A 168 8.59 9.40 -10.71
C VAL A 168 8.39 8.69 -9.35
N ASP A 169 7.59 7.61 -9.31
CA ASP A 169 7.37 6.83 -8.08
C ASP A 169 8.63 6.10 -7.64
N ASN A 170 9.41 5.55 -8.58
CA ASN A 170 10.69 4.91 -8.26
C ASN A 170 11.72 5.90 -7.69
N VAL A 171 11.82 7.11 -8.27
CA VAL A 171 12.68 8.17 -7.74
C VAL A 171 12.22 8.58 -6.34
N TYR A 172 10.91 8.76 -6.14
CA TYR A 172 10.36 9.12 -4.84
C TYR A 172 10.59 8.04 -3.77
N GLN A 173 10.39 6.76 -4.10
CA GLN A 173 10.68 5.65 -3.19
C GLN A 173 12.18 5.55 -2.87
N ASN A 174 13.05 5.79 -3.85
CA ASN A 174 14.50 5.86 -3.61
C ASN A 174 14.87 7.02 -2.67
N ILE A 175 14.26 8.19 -2.83
CA ILE A 175 14.42 9.33 -1.92
C ILE A 175 13.94 8.96 -0.50
N LEU A 176 12.77 8.32 -0.38
CA LEU A 176 12.25 7.87 0.92
C LEU A 176 13.20 6.87 1.60
N ASN A 177 13.72 5.90 0.85
CA ASN A 177 14.69 4.93 1.35
C ASN A 177 15.99 5.60 1.79
N GLN A 178 16.52 6.52 0.98
CA GLN A 178 17.72 7.29 1.32
C GLN A 178 17.51 8.16 2.56
N ASN A 179 16.34 8.82 2.68
CA ASN A 179 15.98 9.60 3.86
C ASN A 179 15.87 8.72 5.11
N LYS A 180 15.32 7.51 4.99
CA LYS A 180 15.25 6.54 6.09
C LYS A 180 16.65 6.11 6.54
N ILE A 181 17.54 5.78 5.60
CA ILE A 181 18.94 5.42 5.91
C ILE A 181 19.65 6.59 6.58
N ASN A 182 19.52 7.80 6.04
CA ASN A 182 20.11 9.01 6.62
C ASN A 182 19.59 9.31 8.04
N SER A 183 18.30 9.07 8.29
CA SER A 183 17.69 9.21 9.61
C SER A 183 18.28 8.19 10.60
N GLU A 184 18.35 6.91 10.23
CA GLU A 184 18.94 5.87 11.09
C GLU A 184 20.45 6.09 11.34
N MET A 185 21.20 6.61 10.37
CA MET A 185 22.65 6.80 10.51
C MET A 185 23.02 8.07 11.29
N ASN A 186 22.30 9.17 11.09
CA ASN A 186 22.70 10.49 11.63
C ASN A 186 21.83 10.96 12.80
N TYR A 187 20.62 10.41 12.94
CA TYR A 187 19.64 10.86 13.92
C TYR A 187 19.24 9.78 14.92
N LYS A 188 20.00 8.69 14.98
CA LYS A 188 19.83 7.62 15.96
C LYS A 188 21.17 7.15 16.49
N ASN A 189 21.24 6.93 17.80
CA ASN A 189 22.40 6.32 18.43
C ASN A 189 21.97 5.45 19.63
N GLU A 190 22.25 4.15 19.59
CA GLU A 190 21.79 3.22 20.63
C GLU A 190 22.58 3.27 21.95
N ASP A 191 23.63 4.10 22.02
CA ASP A 191 24.51 4.23 23.17
C ASP A 191 23.83 4.93 24.35
N PHE A 192 24.21 4.50 25.55
CA PHE A 192 23.68 5.06 26.81
C PHE A 192 24.33 6.39 27.18
N GLU A 193 25.49 6.69 26.62
CA GLU A 193 26.18 7.96 26.76
C GLU A 193 26.85 8.28 25.43
N GLY A 194 26.83 9.54 25.04
CA GLY A 194 27.42 9.93 23.76
C GLY A 194 27.33 11.42 23.48
N ASN A 195 27.71 11.78 22.27
CA ASN A 195 27.60 13.13 21.75
C ASN A 195 27.12 13.08 20.30
N ALA A 196 26.36 14.09 19.90
CA ALA A 196 25.85 14.21 18.55
C ALA A 196 25.84 15.68 18.12
N LYS A 197 26.02 15.86 16.81
CA LYS A 197 25.83 17.13 16.11
C LYS A 197 24.76 16.92 15.07
N ILE A 198 23.65 17.64 15.20
CA ILE A 198 22.50 17.52 14.32
C ILE A 198 22.13 18.88 13.72
N ASN A 199 21.54 18.84 12.53
CA ASN A 199 20.75 19.95 12.01
C ASN A 199 19.27 19.66 12.32
N PRO A 200 18.60 20.44 13.19
CA PRO A 200 17.22 20.20 13.60
C PRO A 200 16.16 20.61 12.57
N SER A 201 16.52 21.38 11.53
CA SER A 201 15.66 21.62 10.37
C SER A 201 15.49 20.37 9.50
N ASN A 202 16.40 19.40 9.65
CA ASN A 202 16.32 18.07 9.05
C ASN A 202 15.69 17.04 10.02
N ASN A 203 15.16 15.95 9.48
CA ASN A 203 14.49 14.88 10.24
C ASN A 203 13.39 15.37 11.21
N ASN A 204 12.78 16.54 10.93
CA ASN A 204 11.81 17.20 11.82
C ASN A 204 12.34 17.40 13.25
N GLY A 205 13.64 17.67 13.39
CA GLY A 205 14.33 17.87 14.66
C GLY A 205 14.44 16.60 15.51
N LYS A 206 14.02 15.44 15.00
CA LYS A 206 13.98 14.21 15.79
C LYS A 206 15.37 13.60 15.91
N PHE A 207 15.70 13.19 17.13
CA PHE A 207 16.88 12.39 17.42
C PHE A 207 16.51 11.33 18.46
N THR A 208 16.95 10.10 18.21
CA THR A 208 16.67 8.97 19.09
C THR A 208 17.97 8.46 19.71
N PHE A 209 17.98 8.23 21.03
CA PHE A 209 19.10 7.54 21.64
C PHE A 209 18.71 6.51 22.69
N GLY A 210 19.67 5.62 23.00
CA GLY A 210 19.43 4.45 23.82
C GLY A 210 18.68 3.36 23.06
N LYS A 211 18.23 2.33 23.79
CA LYS A 211 17.56 1.17 23.19
C LYS A 211 16.52 0.55 24.12
N ARG A 212 15.51 -0.07 23.53
CA ARG A 212 14.46 -0.82 24.25
C ARG A 212 13.79 0.08 25.30
N MET A 213 13.75 -0.34 26.57
CA MET A 213 13.13 0.43 27.66
C MET A 213 13.85 1.74 28.00
N TYR A 214 15.10 1.91 27.55
CA TYR A 214 15.91 3.11 27.73
C TYR A 214 15.98 3.95 26.45
N GLU A 215 15.07 3.76 25.51
CA GLU A 215 15.01 4.59 24.31
C GLU A 215 14.38 5.95 24.62
N PHE A 216 15.00 7.02 24.13
CA PHE A 216 14.53 8.40 24.21
C PHE A 216 14.35 8.94 22.80
N ASN A 217 13.12 9.36 22.47
CA ASN A 217 12.79 10.00 21.21
C ASN A 217 12.60 11.49 21.47
N ILE A 218 13.58 12.30 21.08
CA ILE A 218 13.62 13.73 21.39
C ILE A 218 13.37 14.53 20.12
N LYS A 219 12.56 15.59 20.23
CA LYS A 219 12.43 16.62 19.20
C LYS A 219 13.13 17.90 19.64
N PHE A 220 14.17 18.27 18.89
CA PHE A 220 14.88 19.53 19.03
C PHE A 220 14.33 20.60 18.09
N ASP A 221 14.48 21.86 18.49
CA ASP A 221 14.26 23.06 17.67
C ASP A 221 15.26 24.14 18.09
N VAL A 222 15.61 25.05 17.19
CA VAL A 222 16.47 26.20 17.50
C VAL A 222 15.61 27.44 17.60
N ALA A 223 15.56 28.04 18.79
CA ALA A 223 14.81 29.27 19.00
C ALA A 223 15.52 30.49 18.42
N ASN A 224 16.84 30.54 18.64
CA ASN A 224 17.79 31.54 18.18
C ASN A 224 19.21 31.03 18.51
N ASN A 225 20.24 31.82 18.18
CA ASN A 225 21.61 31.53 18.58
C ASN A 225 21.70 31.35 20.10
N ASN A 226 22.33 30.25 20.54
CA ASN A 226 22.50 29.85 21.93
C ASN A 226 21.26 29.35 22.68
N VAL A 227 20.09 29.21 22.02
CA VAL A 227 18.88 28.68 22.67
C VAL A 227 18.24 27.55 21.88
N ALA A 228 18.33 26.34 22.42
CA ALA A 228 17.65 25.16 21.92
C ALA A 228 16.30 24.98 22.63
N ARG A 229 15.35 24.34 21.96
CA ARG A 229 14.09 23.89 22.54
C ARG A 229 14.01 22.37 22.50
N ILE A 230 13.48 21.80 23.58
CA ILE A 230 13.03 20.42 23.59
C ILE A 230 11.53 20.41 23.90
N TYR A 231 10.76 19.69 23.09
CA TYR A 231 9.33 19.55 23.27
C TYR A 231 8.99 18.43 24.25
N ASN A 232 7.90 18.64 24.99
CA ASN A 232 7.25 17.66 25.85
C ASN A 232 6.19 16.93 25.02
N ASP A 233 6.64 16.22 24.00
CA ASP A 233 5.83 15.45 23.06
C ASP A 233 6.45 14.04 22.86
N TYR A 234 5.85 13.21 22.01
CA TYR A 234 6.35 11.85 21.72
C TYR A 234 6.55 10.94 22.94
N GLN A 235 5.70 11.08 23.95
CA GLN A 235 5.79 10.30 25.19
C GLN A 235 7.11 10.58 25.97
N LEU A 236 7.64 11.80 25.84
CA LEU A 236 8.81 12.32 26.54
C LEU A 236 8.39 13.49 27.44
N GLN A 237 8.80 13.49 28.70
CA GLN A 237 8.67 14.64 29.60
C GLN A 237 10.01 15.36 29.72
N VAL A 238 9.98 16.69 29.80
CA VAL A 238 11.21 17.50 29.83
C VAL A 238 11.20 18.52 30.96
N SER A 239 12.34 18.64 31.64
CA SER A 239 12.61 19.62 32.69
C SER A 239 13.98 20.27 32.49
N ARG A 240 14.20 21.37 33.22
CA ARG A 240 15.41 22.18 33.10
C ARG A 240 15.92 22.56 34.48
N ILE A 241 17.21 22.38 34.69
CA ILE A 241 17.94 22.99 35.80
C ILE A 241 18.85 24.07 35.20
N LYS A 242 18.59 25.33 35.60
CA LYS A 242 19.27 26.49 35.01
C LYS A 242 20.72 26.58 35.50
N ASN A 243 21.67 26.89 34.60
CA ASN A 243 23.08 27.09 34.92
C ASN A 243 23.73 25.93 35.71
N CYS A 244 23.40 24.69 35.36
CA CYS A 244 23.79 23.49 36.10
C CYS A 244 24.36 22.38 35.20
N HIS A 245 24.93 22.72 34.03
CA HIS A 245 25.55 21.74 33.12
C HIS A 245 26.65 20.90 33.81
N ASN A 246 27.32 21.45 34.83
CA ASN A 246 28.33 20.76 35.64
C ASN A 246 27.79 19.53 36.37
N LEU A 247 26.48 19.49 36.66
CA LEU A 247 25.83 18.33 37.30
C LEU A 247 25.68 17.13 36.35
N PHE A 248 25.98 17.27 35.05
CA PHE A 248 25.95 16.17 34.08
C PHE A 248 26.82 14.98 34.49
N HIS A 249 27.95 15.24 35.18
CA HIS A 249 28.84 14.20 35.71
C HIS A 249 28.54 13.80 37.16
N ASN A 250 27.72 14.58 37.89
CA ASN A 250 27.46 14.42 39.32
C ASN A 250 25.97 14.13 39.59
N VAL A 251 25.45 13.06 38.99
CA VAL A 251 24.03 12.68 39.03
C VAL A 251 23.48 12.56 40.46
N GLU A 252 24.31 12.12 41.40
CA GLU A 252 23.91 11.93 42.81
C GLU A 252 23.54 13.24 43.53
N GLN A 253 23.94 14.39 42.98
CA GLN A 253 23.60 15.70 43.53
C GLN A 253 22.24 16.22 43.02
N LEU A 254 21.55 15.47 42.15
CA LEU A 254 20.27 15.88 41.58
C LEU A 254 19.10 15.59 42.52
N ASP A 255 18.33 16.63 42.83
CA ASP A 255 17.07 16.51 43.55
C ASP A 255 15.89 16.40 42.58
N PHE A 256 15.59 15.16 42.16
CA PHE A 256 14.51 14.88 41.20
C PHE A 256 13.12 15.32 41.67
N LYS A 257 12.90 15.53 42.97
CA LYS A 257 11.60 15.95 43.52
C LYS A 257 11.23 17.39 43.18
N LYS A 258 12.22 18.21 42.79
CA LYS A 258 12.01 19.62 42.43
C LYS A 258 11.78 19.85 40.93
N LEU A 259 11.77 18.78 40.13
CA LEU A 259 11.62 18.91 38.68
C LEU A 259 10.19 19.23 38.29
N ASP A 260 10.06 20.21 37.39
CA ASP A 260 8.77 20.61 36.82
C ASP A 260 8.69 20.22 35.33
N PHE A 261 7.76 19.32 35.03
CA PHE A 261 7.45 18.78 33.71
C PHE A 261 6.14 19.31 33.11
N SER A 262 5.53 20.34 33.71
CA SER A 262 4.22 20.88 33.28
C SER A 262 4.24 21.60 31.94
N ASN A 263 5.42 22.00 31.46
CA ASN A 263 5.53 22.84 30.27
C ASN A 263 5.57 22.01 28.99
N ARG A 264 4.89 22.50 27.94
CA ARG A 264 4.83 21.86 26.61
C ARG A 264 6.17 21.79 25.89
N PHE A 265 7.10 22.68 26.25
CA PHE A 265 8.49 22.65 25.82
C PHE A 265 9.36 23.41 26.82
N ARG A 266 10.67 23.21 26.76
CA ARG A 266 11.65 23.95 27.56
C ARG A 266 12.73 24.53 26.65
N ARG A 267 13.28 25.68 27.07
CA ARG A 267 14.39 26.37 26.40
C ARG A 267 15.67 26.19 27.18
N TYR A 268 16.75 25.85 26.50
CA TYR A 268 18.03 25.51 27.10
C TYR A 268 19.14 26.34 26.45
N SER A 269 20.02 26.90 27.28
CA SER A 269 21.34 27.39 26.84
C SER A 269 22.41 26.31 27.03
N THR A 270 23.64 26.62 26.63
CA THR A 270 24.82 25.77 26.87
C THR A 270 25.16 25.58 28.35
N ASP A 271 24.69 26.48 29.22
CA ASP A 271 24.94 26.41 30.66
C ASP A 271 23.90 25.58 31.42
N ASP A 272 22.76 25.29 30.80
CA ASP A 272 21.64 24.59 31.40
C ASP A 272 21.83 23.06 31.36
N LEU A 273 21.21 22.38 32.34
CA LEU A 273 21.05 20.93 32.30
C LEU A 273 19.62 20.58 31.91
N ALA A 274 19.47 19.81 30.84
CA ALA A 274 18.21 19.21 30.45
C ALA A 274 18.04 17.85 31.11
N ILE A 275 16.86 17.61 31.68
CA ILE A 275 16.46 16.32 32.22
C ILE A 275 15.24 15.87 31.46
N VAL A 276 15.32 14.70 30.84
CA VAL A 276 14.22 14.12 30.09
C VAL A 276 13.83 12.77 30.67
N VAL A 277 12.54 12.47 30.61
CA VAL A 277 11.97 11.21 31.10
C VAL A 277 11.20 10.57 29.96
N ASN A 278 11.54 9.33 29.61
CA ASN A 278 10.81 8.61 28.59
C ASN A 278 9.50 8.02 29.15
N LYS A 279 8.66 7.52 28.26
CA LYS A 279 7.39 6.85 28.60
C LYS A 279 7.48 5.68 29.60
N MET A 280 8.66 5.08 29.72
CA MET A 280 8.94 3.97 30.62
C MET A 280 9.43 4.45 31.99
N GLY A 281 9.47 5.77 32.23
CA GLY A 281 9.94 6.38 33.46
C GLY A 281 11.46 6.37 33.61
N LYS A 282 12.23 6.14 32.53
CA LYS A 282 13.69 6.22 32.54
C LYS A 282 14.14 7.65 32.33
N TYR A 283 15.25 8.03 32.97
CA TYR A 283 15.78 9.38 32.92
C TYR A 283 16.99 9.47 32.00
N ALA A 284 17.16 10.61 31.35
CA ALA A 284 18.40 10.97 30.69
C ALA A 284 18.72 12.45 30.94
N LEU A 285 20.01 12.73 30.99
CA LEU A 285 20.59 14.05 31.13
C LEU A 285 21.11 14.50 29.77
N LEU A 286 20.93 15.77 29.43
CA LEU A 286 21.53 16.37 28.24
C LEU A 286 22.16 17.72 28.57
N VAL A 287 23.30 17.99 27.94
CA VAL A 287 23.97 19.30 27.94
C VAL A 287 24.29 19.72 26.52
N PHE A 288 24.12 21.01 26.23
CA PHE A 288 24.38 21.58 24.92
C PHE A 288 25.77 22.18 24.87
N LYS A 289 26.50 21.91 23.79
CA LYS A 289 27.83 22.49 23.52
C LYS A 289 27.76 23.66 22.54
N LYS A 290 26.92 23.54 21.51
CA LYS A 290 26.81 24.52 20.44
C LYS A 290 25.36 24.60 19.96
N ILE A 291 24.85 25.82 19.80
CA ILE A 291 23.50 26.08 19.28
C ILE A 291 23.58 27.28 18.34
N GLU A 292 23.37 27.04 17.04
CA GLU A 292 23.40 28.06 15.99
C GLU A 292 22.09 28.03 15.21
N SER A 293 21.61 29.21 14.79
CA SER A 293 20.39 29.34 14.00
C SER A 293 20.63 30.05 12.68
N GLU A 294 20.20 29.42 11.59
CA GLU A 294 20.23 29.99 10.25
C GLU A 294 19.40 31.28 10.18
N SER A 295 18.19 31.24 10.74
CA SER A 295 17.30 32.40 10.84
C SER A 295 17.86 33.57 11.65
N HIS A 296 18.98 33.38 12.36
CA HIS A 296 19.67 34.41 13.14
C HIS A 296 21.13 34.60 12.68
N GLY A 297 21.42 34.34 11.40
CA GLY A 297 22.67 34.72 10.75
C GLY A 297 23.80 33.70 10.81
N ALA A 298 23.55 32.46 11.24
CA ALA A 298 24.48 31.35 11.05
C ALA A 298 24.32 30.71 9.66
N ASP A 299 25.32 29.94 9.21
CA ASP A 299 25.28 29.27 7.91
C ASP A 299 24.26 28.13 7.84
N SER A 300 23.87 27.56 8.99
CA SER A 300 22.82 26.55 9.12
C SER A 300 22.38 26.38 10.57
N ASP A 301 21.21 25.77 10.79
CA ASP A 301 20.81 25.37 12.14
C ASP A 301 21.66 24.20 12.64
N ILE A 302 22.30 24.36 13.79
CA ILE A 302 23.18 23.36 14.39
C ILE A 302 22.87 23.23 15.88
N ILE A 303 22.70 22.00 16.34
CA ILE A 303 22.72 21.64 17.77
C ILE A 303 23.78 20.56 17.98
N GLU A 304 24.79 20.88 18.79
CA GLU A 304 25.75 19.90 19.31
C GLU A 304 25.47 19.68 20.79
N PHE A 305 25.31 18.43 21.20
CA PHE A 305 24.95 18.08 22.58
C PHE A 305 25.59 16.75 23.02
N LYS A 306 25.58 16.53 24.33
CA LYS A 306 25.91 15.26 24.98
C LYS A 306 24.69 14.72 25.69
N TRP A 307 24.56 13.40 25.77
CA TRP A 307 23.55 12.74 26.58
C TRP A 307 24.16 11.68 27.49
N LYS A 308 23.45 11.39 28.58
CA LYS A 308 23.72 10.28 29.47
C LYS A 308 22.41 9.73 30.04
N ILE A 309 22.15 8.45 29.82
CA ILE A 309 21.01 7.72 30.40
C ILE A 309 21.37 7.29 31.83
N ILE A 310 20.42 7.43 32.75
CA ILE A 310 20.57 7.07 34.17
C ILE A 310 19.45 6.14 34.62
#